data_AF-A0A8D0F8Z2-F1
#
_entry.id   AF-A0A8D0F8Z2-F1
#
_cell.length_a   1.000
_cell.length_b   1.000
_cell.length_c   1.000
_cell.angle_alpha   90.00
_cell.angle_beta   90.00
_cell.angle_gamma   90.00
#
_symmetry.space_group_name_H-M   'P 1'
#
loop_
_entity.id
_entity.type
_entity.pdbx_description
1 polymer ?
#
loop_
_entity_poly.entity_id
_entity_poly.type
_entity_poly.pdbx_seq_one_letter_code
_entity_poly.pdbx_strand_id
1 'polypeptide(L)'
;HVLSFLLNNSHVVQRAARAGLILVLPCTDMFVKVDLRTVTCNIPPQEILTKDAVTTQVDGVVYYRIHSAVSAIANITDVHSATFLLAQTTLRNVLGTQSLAQLLAGREEIAHSIQAILDSATEQWGIKVARVEIKDVRIPVAMQRAMAAKAEAAREAKAKVVAADGEMNASKALKQASMVLAESPAGLQLRYLQTLTTLAAENNSTIVFPLPINILESLGDGLSAMNLKTLVE
;
A
#
# COMPACT_ATOMS: atom_id res chain seq x y z
N HIS A 1 -26.50 24.95 6.01
CA HIS A 1 -27.93 24.64 5.86
C HIS A 1 -28.42 23.99 7.15
N VAL A 2 -29.16 24.73 7.98
CA VAL A 2 -29.77 24.24 9.22
C VAL A 2 -31.27 24.13 8.96
N LEU A 3 -31.86 22.96 9.20
CA LEU A 3 -33.29 22.76 9.02
C LEU A 3 -33.97 22.84 10.40
N SER A 4 -35.06 23.60 10.44
CA SER A 4 -35.77 23.96 11.66
C SER A 4 -37.12 23.27 11.68
N PHE A 5 -37.41 22.48 12.72
CA PHE A 5 -38.64 21.68 12.82
C PHE A 5 -39.53 22.12 13.97
N LEU A 6 -40.84 21.95 13.77
CA LEU A 6 -41.85 22.00 14.82
C LEU A 6 -42.24 20.56 15.17
N LEU A 7 -42.00 20.16 16.41
CA LEU A 7 -42.58 18.95 16.97
C LEU A 7 -43.91 19.28 17.64
N ASN A 8 -45.00 18.70 17.15
CA ASN A 8 -46.26 18.62 17.89
C ASN A 8 -46.45 17.16 18.35
N ASN A 9 -47.02 16.96 19.54
CA ASN A 9 -46.90 15.79 20.43
C ASN A 9 -47.35 14.39 19.92
N SER A 10 -47.48 14.18 18.62
CA SER A 10 -47.67 12.87 17.97
C SER A 10 -47.35 12.85 16.47
N HIS A 11 -47.06 14.01 15.86
CA HIS A 11 -46.79 14.13 14.44
C HIS A 11 -45.62 15.08 14.19
N VAL A 12 -44.53 14.55 13.63
CA VAL A 12 -43.42 15.38 13.14
C VAL A 12 -43.85 16.04 11.84
N VAL A 13 -44.30 17.30 11.92
CA VAL A 13 -44.70 18.06 10.74
C VAL A 13 -43.43 18.62 10.10
N GLN A 14 -43.04 18.05 8.97
CA GLN A 14 -41.92 18.52 8.17
C GLN A 14 -42.27 19.83 7.47
N ARG A 15 -42.08 20.96 8.14
CA ARG A 15 -41.90 22.24 7.47
C ARG A 15 -40.42 22.37 7.13
N ALA A 16 -40.01 21.77 6.01
CA ALA A 16 -38.70 22.06 5.45
C ALA A 16 -38.63 23.58 5.22
N ALA A 17 -37.72 24.24 5.95
CA ALA A 17 -37.60 25.69 5.96
C ALA A 17 -37.14 26.20 4.59
N ARG A 18 -38.10 26.38 3.68
CA ARG A 18 -38.01 27.38 2.63
C ARG A 18 -38.12 28.73 3.34
N ALA A 19 -37.27 29.70 3.00
CA ALA A 19 -37.28 31.02 3.63
C ALA A 19 -38.72 31.57 3.69
N GLY A 20 -39.26 31.73 4.90
CA GLY A 20 -40.66 32.08 5.14
C GLY A 20 -40.96 32.19 6.63
N LEU A 21 -42.03 32.88 6.98
CA LEU A 21 -42.49 33.04 8.36
C LEU A 21 -43.08 31.72 8.86
N ILE A 22 -42.53 31.15 9.93
CA ILE A 22 -43.05 29.92 10.55
C ILE A 22 -43.74 30.34 11.85
N LEU A 23 -45.07 30.17 11.91
CA LEU A 23 -45.84 30.39 13.12
C LEU A 23 -45.64 29.20 14.07
N VAL A 24 -45.13 29.47 15.26
CA VAL A 24 -44.83 28.47 16.32
C VAL A 24 -45.82 28.67 17.46
N LEU A 25 -46.60 27.65 17.80
CA LEU A 25 -47.54 27.71 18.93
C LEU A 25 -46.79 27.43 20.26
N PRO A 26 -46.76 28.38 21.20
CA PRO A 26 -45.88 28.33 22.38
C PRO A 26 -46.17 27.21 23.40
N CYS A 27 -47.29 26.49 23.27
CA CYS A 27 -47.68 25.43 24.22
C CYS A 27 -47.62 24.00 23.66
N THR A 28 -47.59 23.83 22.34
CA THR A 28 -47.63 22.50 21.69
C THR A 28 -46.39 22.21 20.86
N ASP A 29 -45.75 23.26 20.32
CA ASP A 29 -44.72 23.10 19.33
C ASP A 29 -43.33 23.32 19.95
N MET A 30 -42.47 22.30 19.88
CA MET A 30 -41.07 22.42 20.25
C MET A 30 -40.21 22.63 18.99
N PHE A 31 -39.35 23.65 19.04
CA PHE A 31 -38.48 23.99 17.92
C PHE A 31 -37.11 23.33 18.07
N VAL A 32 -36.75 22.44 17.13
CA VAL A 32 -35.44 21.76 17.12
C VAL A 32 -34.70 22.09 15.83
N LYS A 33 -33.47 22.61 15.97
CA LYS A 33 -32.54 22.86 14.86
C LYS A 33 -31.69 21.61 14.64
N VAL A 34 -31.71 21.06 13.44
CA VAL A 34 -30.87 19.93 13.05
C VAL A 34 -29.84 20.38 12.01
N ASP A 35 -28.58 20.04 12.24
CA ASP A 35 -27.51 20.26 11.26
C ASP A 35 -27.47 19.10 10.26
N LEU A 36 -27.51 19.43 8.97
CA LEU A 36 -27.47 18.46 7.87
C LEU A 36 -26.05 18.29 7.29
N ARG A 37 -25.08 19.03 7.81
CA ARG A 37 -23.68 18.94 7.37
C ARG A 37 -23.05 17.63 7.83
N THR A 38 -21.97 17.24 7.16
CA THR A 38 -21.15 16.10 7.57
C THR A 38 -20.51 16.41 8.91
N VAL A 39 -20.70 15.51 9.86
CA VAL A 39 -20.11 15.53 11.19
C VAL A 39 -19.20 14.32 11.37
N THR A 40 -18.20 14.48 12.23
CA THR A 40 -17.22 13.44 12.55
C THR A 40 -17.52 12.84 13.92
N CYS A 41 -17.56 11.51 14.00
CA CYS A 41 -17.60 10.77 15.25
C CYS A 41 -16.26 10.04 15.43
N ASN A 42 -15.53 10.41 16.48
CA ASN A 42 -14.26 9.80 16.82
C ASN A 42 -14.51 8.63 17.77
N ILE A 43 -14.08 7.44 17.37
CA ILE A 43 -14.15 6.23 18.18
C ILE A 43 -12.86 6.15 19.00
N PRO A 44 -12.92 6.08 20.35
CA PRO A 44 -11.73 5.97 21.17
C PRO A 44 -11.01 4.63 20.88
N PRO A 45 -9.71 4.54 21.18
CA PRO A 45 -8.95 3.30 21.05
C PRO A 45 -9.64 2.15 21.78
N GLN A 46 -9.87 1.05 21.07
CA GLN A 46 -10.44 -0.18 21.62
C GLN A 46 -9.42 -1.29 21.62
N GLU A 47 -9.30 -1.97 22.76
CA GLU A 47 -8.54 -3.20 22.86
C GLU A 47 -9.37 -4.37 22.30
N ILE A 48 -8.84 -5.02 21.27
CA ILE A 48 -9.48 -6.12 20.56
C ILE A 48 -8.52 -7.29 20.39
N LEU A 49 -9.07 -8.50 20.38
CA LEU A 49 -8.36 -9.71 20.01
C LEU A 49 -8.67 -10.01 18.54
N THR A 50 -7.65 -10.05 17.69
CA THR A 50 -7.80 -10.40 16.27
C THR A 50 -8.02 -11.91 16.10
N LYS A 51 -8.37 -12.35 14.89
CA LYS A 51 -8.49 -13.78 14.54
C LYS A 51 -7.24 -14.61 14.88
N ASP A 52 -6.06 -14.00 14.78
CA ASP A 52 -4.77 -14.65 15.07
C ASP A 52 -4.39 -14.63 16.57
N ALA A 53 -5.34 -14.33 17.46
CA ALA A 53 -5.12 -14.21 18.91
C ALA A 53 -4.07 -13.16 19.30
N VAL A 54 -3.95 -12.07 18.53
CA VAL A 54 -3.08 -10.94 18.85
C VAL A 54 -3.92 -9.81 19.46
N THR A 55 -3.50 -9.30 20.61
CA THR A 55 -4.10 -8.12 21.23
C THR A 55 -3.64 -6.87 20.48
N THR A 56 -4.59 -6.06 20.01
CA THR A 56 -4.30 -4.80 19.32
C THR A 56 -5.24 -3.71 19.81
N GLN A 57 -4.78 -2.47 19.78
CA GLN A 57 -5.62 -1.31 20.03
C GLN A 57 -5.89 -0.57 18.73
N VAL A 58 -7.15 -0.40 18.39
CA VAL A 58 -7.56 0.26 17.13
C VAL A 58 -8.49 1.42 17.44
N ASP A 59 -8.23 2.58 16.85
CA ASP A 59 -9.13 3.72 16.82
C ASP A 59 -9.56 4.06 15.39
N GLY A 60 -10.58 4.91 15.28
CA GLY A 60 -11.17 5.24 13.99
C GLY A 60 -12.10 6.44 14.03
N VAL A 61 -12.48 6.90 12.85
CA VAL A 61 -13.38 8.06 12.66
C VAL A 61 -14.46 7.70 11.67
N VAL A 62 -15.70 8.06 12.00
CA VAL A 62 -16.86 7.90 11.12
C VAL A 62 -17.34 9.27 10.68
N TYR A 63 -17.41 9.46 9.37
CA TYR A 63 -18.00 10.65 8.74
C TYR A 63 -19.42 10.32 8.33
N TYR A 64 -20.39 11.02 8.89
CA TYR A 64 -21.80 10.83 8.54
C TYR A 64 -22.52 12.17 8.48
N ARG A 65 -23.69 12.17 7.86
CA ARG A 65 -24.59 13.33 7.83
C ARG A 65 -26.02 12.88 8.04
N ILE A 66 -26.83 13.75 8.61
CA ILE A 66 -28.27 13.52 8.69
C ILE A 66 -28.87 13.79 7.30
N HIS A 67 -29.48 12.77 6.70
CA HIS A 67 -30.20 12.88 5.43
C HIS A 67 -31.68 13.21 5.66
N SER A 68 -32.31 12.58 6.66
CA SER A 68 -33.71 12.82 7.05
C SER A 68 -33.77 13.27 8.50
N ALA A 69 -34.03 14.56 8.72
CA ALA A 69 -34.17 15.11 10.06
C ALA A 69 -35.46 14.63 10.78
N VAL A 70 -36.50 14.26 10.02
CA VAL A 70 -37.72 13.68 10.59
C VAL A 70 -37.42 12.32 11.22
N SER A 71 -36.78 11.44 10.47
CA SER A 71 -36.41 10.10 10.96
C SER A 71 -35.41 10.18 12.12
N ALA A 72 -34.47 11.13 12.06
CA ALA A 72 -33.47 11.34 13.10
C ALA A 72 -34.09 11.75 14.45
N ILE A 73 -35.14 12.57 14.45
CA ILE A 73 -35.82 12.99 15.68
C ILE A 73 -36.88 11.97 16.12
N ALA A 74 -37.59 11.35 15.18
CA ALA A 74 -38.70 10.45 15.48
C ALA A 74 -38.24 9.08 16.01
N ASN A 75 -37.14 8.55 15.47
CA ASN A 75 -36.77 7.15 15.69
C ASN A 75 -35.74 6.96 16.80
N ILE A 76 -35.05 8.03 17.23
CA ILE A 76 -34.06 7.92 18.31
C ILE A 76 -33.93 9.22 19.10
N THR A 77 -33.69 9.11 20.42
CA THR A 77 -33.57 10.26 21.32
C THR A 77 -32.28 11.05 21.08
N ASP A 78 -31.15 10.35 20.98
CA ASP A 78 -29.84 10.95 20.69
C ASP A 78 -29.14 10.18 19.56
N VAL A 79 -29.20 10.78 18.38
CA VAL A 79 -28.62 10.28 17.13
C VAL A 79 -27.11 10.12 17.25
N HIS A 80 -26.43 11.06 17.89
CA HIS A 80 -24.97 11.11 17.93
C HIS A 80 -24.43 10.01 18.84
N SER A 81 -24.99 9.88 20.05
CA SER A 81 -24.60 8.84 21.01
C SER A 81 -24.93 7.44 20.51
N ALA A 82 -26.10 7.25 19.90
CA ALA A 82 -26.48 5.95 19.34
C ALA A 82 -25.55 5.51 18.21
N THR A 83 -25.21 6.45 17.29
CA THR A 83 -24.27 6.18 16.20
C THR A 83 -22.88 5.88 16.72
N PHE A 84 -22.41 6.59 17.75
CA PHE A 84 -21.12 6.33 18.39
C PHE A 84 -21.05 4.93 18.98
N LEU A 85 -22.06 4.53 19.77
CA LEU A 85 -22.11 3.20 20.37
C LEU A 85 -22.13 2.11 19.30
N LEU A 86 -23.00 2.25 18.29
CA LEU A 86 -23.09 1.31 17.18
C LEU A 86 -21.77 1.20 16.41
N ALA A 87 -21.12 2.33 16.13
CA ALA A 87 -19.81 2.35 15.47
C ALA A 87 -18.76 1.61 16.31
N GLN A 88 -18.77 1.79 17.62
CA GLN A 88 -17.89 1.10 18.54
C GLN A 88 -18.09 -0.43 18.52
N THR A 89 -19.33 -0.91 18.59
CA THR A 89 -19.62 -2.35 18.54
C THR A 89 -19.32 -2.96 17.18
N THR A 90 -19.69 -2.29 16.09
CA THR A 90 -19.41 -2.78 14.72
C THR A 90 -17.91 -2.86 14.46
N LEU A 91 -17.15 -1.83 14.86
CA LEU A 91 -15.70 -1.84 14.72
C LEU A 91 -15.09 -3.02 15.49
N ARG A 92 -15.50 -3.25 16.74
CA ARG A 92 -15.03 -4.41 17.51
C ARG A 92 -15.35 -5.74 16.83
N ASN A 93 -16.58 -5.92 16.37
CA ASN A 93 -17.05 -7.17 15.79
C ASN A 93 -16.32 -7.49 14.48
N VAL A 94 -16.22 -6.51 13.56
CA VAL A 94 -15.57 -6.71 12.27
C VAL A 94 -14.08 -6.96 12.47
N LEU A 95 -13.37 -6.12 13.26
CA LEU A 95 -11.93 -6.28 13.45
C LEU A 95 -11.57 -7.57 14.19
N GLY A 96 -12.43 -8.09 15.08
CA GLY A 96 -12.24 -9.39 15.72
C GLY A 96 -12.25 -10.58 14.76
N THR A 97 -12.94 -10.45 13.61
CA THR A 97 -12.96 -11.49 12.57
C THR A 97 -11.79 -11.42 11.58
N GLN A 98 -11.02 -10.32 11.59
CA GLN A 98 -9.93 -10.09 10.66
C GLN A 98 -8.59 -10.55 11.24
N SER A 99 -7.68 -10.94 10.36
CA SER A 99 -6.28 -11.25 10.72
C SER A 99 -5.47 -9.98 10.92
N LEU A 100 -4.37 -10.05 11.68
CA LEU A 100 -3.48 -8.91 11.89
C LEU A 100 -2.87 -8.40 10.58
N ALA A 101 -2.53 -9.32 9.68
CA ALA A 101 -1.97 -8.96 8.38
C ALA A 101 -2.97 -8.18 7.51
N GLN A 102 -4.25 -8.56 7.53
CA GLN A 102 -5.32 -7.83 6.83
C GLN A 102 -5.55 -6.46 7.46
N LEU A 103 -5.46 -6.33 8.78
CA LEU A 103 -5.59 -5.02 9.44
C LEU A 103 -4.48 -4.04 9.02
N LEU A 104 -3.25 -4.54 8.83
CA LEU A 104 -2.11 -3.71 8.43
C LEU A 104 -2.09 -3.40 6.92
N ALA A 105 -2.45 -4.35 6.07
CA ALA A 105 -2.38 -4.20 4.61
C ALA A 105 -3.70 -3.77 3.96
N GLY A 106 -4.84 -4.27 4.45
CA GLY A 106 -6.17 -4.16 3.86
C GLY A 106 -7.11 -3.18 4.58
N ARG A 107 -6.59 -2.08 5.14
CA ARG A 107 -7.40 -1.11 5.90
C ARG A 107 -8.59 -0.54 5.10
N GLU A 108 -8.44 -0.37 3.80
CA GLU A 108 -9.47 0.22 2.93
C GLU A 108 -10.66 -0.74 2.74
N GLU A 109 -10.38 -2.02 2.53
CA GLU A 109 -11.41 -3.06 2.40
C GLU A 109 -12.22 -3.21 3.71
N ILE A 110 -11.52 -3.21 4.84
CA ILE A 110 -12.15 -3.31 6.17
C ILE A 110 -12.98 -2.06 6.46
N ALA A 111 -12.45 -0.87 6.16
CA ALA A 111 -13.18 0.39 6.30
C ALA A 111 -14.45 0.40 5.44
N HIS A 112 -14.39 -0.11 4.21
CA HIS A 112 -15.56 -0.21 3.34
C HIS A 112 -16.61 -1.19 3.88
N SER A 113 -16.17 -2.34 4.42
CA SER A 113 -17.06 -3.30 5.07
C SER A 113 -17.78 -2.69 6.28
N ILE A 114 -17.04 -1.99 7.16
CA ILE A 114 -17.62 -1.29 8.32
C ILE A 114 -18.60 -0.20 7.86
N GLN A 115 -18.24 0.56 6.81
CA GLN A 115 -19.11 1.58 6.25
C GLN A 115 -20.44 0.98 5.79
N ALA A 116 -20.42 -0.12 5.04
CA ALA A 116 -21.64 -0.76 4.53
C ALA A 116 -22.56 -1.24 5.67
N ILE A 117 -21.98 -1.83 6.72
CA ILE A 117 -22.73 -2.31 7.89
C ILE A 117 -23.34 -1.12 8.65
N LEU A 118 -22.57 -0.05 8.89
CA LEU A 118 -23.06 1.13 9.59
C LEU A 118 -24.11 1.90 8.79
N ASP A 119 -23.92 2.03 7.48
CA ASP A 119 -24.88 2.74 6.61
C ASP A 119 -26.24 2.03 6.60
N SER A 120 -26.25 0.70 6.46
CA SER A 120 -27.48 -0.11 6.52
C SER A 120 -28.19 -0.01 7.87
N ALA A 121 -27.44 -0.08 8.97
CA ALA A 121 -28.03 -0.02 10.31
C ALA A 121 -28.54 1.39 10.69
N THR A 122 -27.89 2.45 10.20
CA THR A 122 -28.21 3.85 10.55
C THR A 122 -29.22 4.51 9.60
N GLU A 123 -29.57 3.85 8.50
CA GLU A 123 -30.58 4.32 7.53
C GLU A 123 -31.94 4.54 8.20
N GLN A 124 -32.32 3.65 9.14
CA GLN A 124 -33.57 3.77 9.91
C GLN A 124 -33.61 5.04 10.76
N TRP A 125 -32.46 5.57 11.17
CA TRP A 125 -32.35 6.83 11.92
C TRP A 125 -32.24 8.05 10.99
N GLY A 126 -32.33 7.88 9.67
CA GLY A 126 -32.19 8.97 8.71
C GLY A 126 -30.76 9.49 8.57
N ILE A 127 -29.76 8.67 8.91
CA ILE A 127 -28.34 9.01 8.80
C ILE A 127 -27.77 8.35 7.54
N LYS A 128 -26.87 9.06 6.86
CA LYS A 128 -26.06 8.50 5.78
C LYS A 128 -24.59 8.50 6.20
N VAL A 129 -23.94 7.35 6.17
CA VAL A 129 -22.51 7.22 6.46
C VAL A 129 -21.73 7.49 5.18
N ALA A 130 -20.93 8.55 5.19
CA ALA A 130 -20.15 8.97 4.02
C ALA A 130 -18.85 8.17 3.89
N ARG A 131 -18.13 7.97 5.00
CA ARG A 131 -16.86 7.26 5.04
C ARG A 131 -16.54 6.79 6.46
N VAL A 132 -15.82 5.68 6.56
CA VAL A 132 -15.15 5.24 7.79
C VAL A 132 -13.64 5.25 7.53
N GLU A 133 -12.86 5.74 8.47
CA GLU A 133 -11.40 5.72 8.42
C GLU A 133 -10.85 5.05 9.68
N ILE A 134 -9.98 4.06 9.49
CA ILE A 134 -9.19 3.46 10.58
C ILE A 134 -7.96 4.34 10.75
N LYS A 135 -7.72 4.83 11.97
CA LYS A 135 -6.70 5.84 12.22
C LYS A 135 -5.36 5.18 12.58
N ASP A 136 -5.24 4.63 13.80
CA ASP A 136 -4.05 3.96 14.28
C ASP A 136 -4.36 2.51 14.72
N VAL A 137 -3.44 1.60 14.40
CA VAL A 137 -3.43 0.22 14.91
C VAL A 137 -2.17 0.03 15.75
N ARG A 138 -2.33 -0.05 17.07
CA ARG A 138 -1.22 -0.25 18.02
C ARG A 138 -1.12 -1.71 18.41
N ILE A 139 0.10 -2.24 18.31
CA ILE A 139 0.44 -3.62 18.64
C ILE A 139 1.42 -3.59 19.82
N PRO A 140 1.37 -4.55 20.76
CA PRO A 140 2.37 -4.65 21.83
C PRO A 140 3.81 -4.62 21.29
N VAL A 141 4.69 -3.87 21.95
CA VAL A 141 6.07 -3.64 21.52
C VAL A 141 6.85 -4.94 21.32
N ALA A 142 6.60 -5.94 22.18
CA ALA A 142 7.22 -7.26 22.07
C ALA A 142 6.88 -7.95 20.74
N MET A 143 5.60 -7.92 20.33
CA MET A 143 5.13 -8.50 19.07
C MET A 143 5.60 -7.69 17.87
N GLN A 144 5.61 -6.36 17.96
CA GLN A 144 6.12 -5.50 16.90
C GLN A 144 7.59 -5.80 16.57
N ARG A 145 8.43 -6.01 17.59
CA ARG A 145 9.84 -6.39 17.41
C ARG A 145 9.97 -7.77 16.77
N ALA A 146 9.21 -8.76 17.23
CA ALA A 146 9.23 -10.11 16.66
C ALA A 146 8.78 -10.13 15.19
N MET A 147 7.74 -9.36 14.85
CA MET A 147 7.28 -9.20 13.47
C MET A 147 8.31 -8.48 12.60
N ALA A 148 8.94 -7.41 13.10
CA ALA A 148 9.99 -6.71 12.37
C ALA A 148 11.17 -7.64 12.07
N ALA A 149 11.63 -8.41 13.05
CA ALA A 149 12.70 -9.39 12.85
C ALA A 149 12.31 -10.48 11.84
N LYS A 150 11.07 -11.01 11.92
CA LYS A 150 10.55 -11.99 10.97
C LYS A 150 10.44 -11.42 9.55
N ALA A 151 9.97 -10.18 9.42
CA ALA A 151 9.84 -9.51 8.14
C ALA A 151 11.21 -9.24 7.49
N GLU A 152 12.20 -8.84 8.28
CA GLU A 152 13.56 -8.61 7.79
C GLU A 152 14.20 -9.92 7.31
N ALA A 153 14.12 -10.99 8.11
CA ALA A 153 14.62 -12.30 7.70
C ALA A 153 13.95 -12.81 6.41
N ALA A 154 12.63 -12.61 6.27
CA ALA A 154 11.91 -12.97 5.06
C ALA A 154 12.31 -12.11 3.86
N ARG A 155 12.60 -10.81 4.07
CA ARG A 155 13.05 -9.89 3.03
C ARG A 155 14.47 -10.25 2.56
N GLU A 156 15.39 -10.54 3.48
CA GLU A 156 16.73 -11.01 3.16
C GLU A 156 16.71 -12.34 2.40
N ALA A 157 15.90 -13.29 2.85
CA ALA A 157 15.75 -14.58 2.17
C ALA A 157 15.23 -14.40 0.73
N LYS A 158 14.20 -13.57 0.54
CA LYS A 158 13.68 -13.24 -0.80
C LYS A 158 14.73 -12.54 -1.67
N ALA A 159 15.49 -11.59 -1.10
CA ALA A 159 16.55 -10.90 -1.83
C ALA A 159 17.62 -11.88 -2.34
N LYS A 160 18.03 -12.86 -1.53
CA LYS A 160 18.98 -13.90 -1.93
C LYS A 160 18.46 -14.78 -3.07
N VAL A 161 17.18 -15.17 -3.04
CA VAL A 161 16.57 -15.94 -4.13
C VAL A 161 16.55 -15.13 -5.42
N VAL A 162 16.11 -13.87 -5.36
CA VAL A 162 16.08 -12.98 -6.53
C VAL A 162 17.48 -12.74 -7.09
N ALA A 163 18.50 -12.59 -6.24
CA ALA A 163 19.88 -12.45 -6.67
C ALA A 163 20.39 -13.72 -7.39
N ALA A 164 20.15 -14.89 -6.81
CA ALA A 164 20.55 -16.17 -7.42
C ALA A 164 19.83 -16.43 -8.77
N ASP A 165 18.54 -16.11 -8.86
CA ASP A 165 17.78 -16.19 -10.12
C ASP A 165 18.31 -15.19 -11.15
N GLY A 166 18.67 -13.98 -10.70
CA GLY A 166 19.32 -12.96 -11.52
C GLY A 166 20.66 -13.43 -12.09
N GLU A 167 21.53 -14.02 -11.25
CA GLU A 167 22.82 -14.59 -11.66
C GLU A 167 22.66 -15.75 -12.65
N MET A 168 21.69 -16.64 -12.42
CA MET A 168 21.38 -17.74 -13.33
C MET A 168 20.93 -17.22 -14.70
N ASN A 169 20.04 -16.22 -14.72
CA ASN A 169 19.55 -15.63 -15.95
C ASN A 169 20.66 -14.89 -16.71
N ALA A 170 21.51 -14.13 -16.01
CA ALA A 170 22.68 -13.48 -16.59
C ALA A 170 23.66 -14.51 -17.20
N SER A 171 23.93 -15.61 -16.48
CA SER A 171 24.82 -16.67 -16.95
C SER A 171 24.30 -17.36 -18.21
N LYS A 172 22.98 -17.60 -18.30
CA LYS A 172 22.34 -18.15 -19.50
C LYS A 172 22.49 -17.21 -20.70
N ALA A 173 22.24 -15.91 -20.50
CA ALA A 173 22.40 -14.91 -21.55
C ALA A 173 23.85 -14.81 -22.04
N LEU A 174 24.82 -14.82 -21.12
CA LEU A 174 26.25 -14.81 -21.45
C LEU A 174 26.68 -16.08 -22.20
N LYS A 175 26.19 -17.25 -21.80
CA LYS A 175 26.43 -18.51 -22.52
C LYS A 175 25.94 -18.43 -23.96
N GLN A 176 24.72 -17.92 -24.16
CA GLN A 176 24.15 -17.78 -25.50
C GLN A 176 24.93 -16.77 -26.34
N ALA A 177 25.32 -15.63 -25.76
CA ALA A 177 26.18 -14.64 -26.44
C ALA A 177 27.55 -15.23 -26.81
N SER A 178 28.14 -16.06 -25.95
CA SER A 178 29.41 -16.75 -26.22
C SER A 178 29.29 -17.74 -27.39
N MET A 179 28.21 -18.52 -27.45
CA MET A 179 27.96 -19.43 -28.58
C MET A 179 27.85 -18.68 -29.90
N VAL A 180 27.10 -17.56 -29.93
CA VAL A 180 26.98 -16.72 -31.13
C VAL A 180 28.33 -16.11 -31.53
N LEU A 181 29.16 -15.71 -30.57
CA LEU A 181 30.52 -15.22 -30.86
C LEU A 181 31.44 -16.32 -31.39
N ALA A 182 31.30 -17.56 -30.91
CA ALA A 182 32.09 -18.69 -31.38
C ALA A 182 31.77 -19.08 -32.83
N GLU A 183 30.51 -18.90 -33.26
CA GLU A 183 30.09 -19.10 -34.65
C GLU A 183 30.72 -18.07 -35.62
N SER A 184 31.07 -16.87 -35.14
CA SER A 184 31.67 -15.81 -35.96
C SER A 184 32.97 -15.26 -35.35
N PRO A 185 34.15 -15.79 -35.73
CA PRO A 185 35.42 -15.34 -35.17
C PRO A 185 35.73 -13.85 -35.42
N ALA A 186 35.17 -13.25 -36.48
CA ALA A 186 35.26 -11.81 -36.72
C ALA A 186 34.54 -10.96 -35.64
N GLY A 187 33.49 -11.51 -35.00
CA GLY A 187 32.76 -10.85 -33.92
C GLY A 187 33.60 -10.63 -32.67
N LEU A 188 34.49 -11.57 -32.33
CA LEU A 188 35.45 -11.43 -31.23
C LEU A 188 36.45 -10.30 -31.49
N GLN A 189 36.95 -10.17 -32.72
CA GLN A 189 37.85 -9.07 -33.10
C GLN A 189 37.16 -7.70 -33.03
N LEU A 190 35.92 -7.58 -33.50
CA LEU A 190 35.16 -6.33 -33.39
C LEU A 190 34.88 -5.95 -31.93
N ARG A 191 34.51 -6.93 -31.09
CA ARG A 191 34.35 -6.72 -29.66
C ARG A 191 35.66 -6.23 -29.04
N TYR A 192 36.80 -6.84 -29.38
CA TYR A 192 38.13 -6.44 -28.91
C TYR A 192 38.44 -4.98 -29.26
N LEU A 193 38.21 -4.57 -30.51
CA LEU A 193 38.38 -3.18 -30.94
C LEU A 193 37.44 -2.23 -30.18
N GLN A 194 36.18 -2.62 -29.94
CA GLN A 194 35.25 -1.83 -29.13
C GLN A 194 35.76 -1.66 -27.70
N THR A 195 36.23 -2.73 -27.04
CA THR A 195 36.79 -2.63 -25.67
C THR A 195 38.00 -1.71 -25.61
N LEU A 196 38.85 -1.73 -26.65
CA LEU A 196 39.98 -0.81 -26.75
C LEU A 196 39.52 0.65 -26.89
N THR A 197 38.46 0.91 -27.66
CA THR A 197 37.92 2.28 -27.79
C THR A 197 37.30 2.79 -26.49
N THR A 198 36.59 1.96 -25.72
CA THR A 198 36.08 2.35 -24.40
C THR A 198 37.18 2.56 -23.37
N LEU A 199 38.19 1.68 -23.33
CA LEU A 199 39.34 1.86 -22.44
C LEU A 199 40.15 3.12 -22.77
N ALA A 200 40.32 3.43 -24.07
CA ALA A 200 40.97 4.66 -24.51
C ALA A 200 40.17 5.92 -24.14
N ALA A 201 38.84 5.82 -23.99
CA ALA A 201 37.98 6.92 -23.56
C ALA A 201 38.01 7.16 -22.03
N GLU A 202 38.33 6.15 -21.21
CA GLU A 202 38.31 6.25 -19.73
C GLU A 202 39.60 6.83 -19.09
N ASN A 203 40.57 7.35 -19.86
CA ASN A 203 41.78 8.03 -19.33
C ASN A 203 42.60 7.24 -18.28
N ASN A 204 42.73 5.91 -18.41
CA ASN A 204 43.56 5.12 -17.48
C ASN A 204 44.94 4.81 -18.10
N SER A 205 46.03 5.25 -17.47
CA SER A 205 47.38 5.36 -18.06
C SER A 205 48.19 4.05 -18.14
N THR A 206 47.63 2.92 -17.73
CA THR A 206 48.32 1.62 -17.72
C THR A 206 47.49 0.59 -18.48
N ILE A 207 47.81 0.41 -19.76
CA ILE A 207 47.14 -0.55 -20.65
C ILE A 207 47.91 -1.88 -20.58
N VAL A 208 47.38 -2.86 -19.86
CA VAL A 208 47.91 -4.23 -19.86
C VAL A 208 47.31 -4.99 -21.04
N PHE A 209 48.14 -5.34 -22.03
CA PHE A 209 47.73 -6.10 -23.22
C PHE A 209 47.83 -7.62 -22.96
N PRO A 210 46.71 -8.35 -22.83
CA PRO A 210 46.74 -9.79 -22.94
C PRO A 210 46.85 -10.17 -24.42
N LEU A 211 48.04 -10.55 -24.87
CA LEU A 211 48.23 -11.09 -26.22
C LEU A 211 47.78 -12.56 -26.25
N PRO A 212 46.97 -12.98 -27.25
CA PRO A 212 46.60 -14.37 -27.42
C PRO A 212 47.82 -15.23 -27.75
N ILE A 213 47.94 -16.36 -27.05
CA ILE A 213 49.12 -17.25 -27.05
C ILE A 213 49.47 -17.74 -28.47
N ASN A 214 48.46 -17.89 -29.34
CA ASN A 214 48.62 -18.30 -30.74
C ASN A 214 49.48 -17.33 -31.58
N ILE A 215 49.51 -16.03 -31.25
CA ILE A 215 50.38 -15.05 -31.92
C ILE A 215 51.83 -15.19 -31.44
N LEU A 216 52.02 -15.59 -30.18
CA LEU A 216 53.33 -15.82 -29.58
C LEU A 216 54.00 -17.07 -30.17
N GLU A 217 53.23 -18.14 -30.40
CA GLU A 217 53.73 -19.37 -31.06
C GLU A 217 54.17 -19.11 -32.51
N SER A 218 53.37 -18.36 -33.29
CA SER A 218 53.73 -17.97 -34.66
C SER A 218 55.00 -17.10 -34.74
N LEU A 219 55.27 -16.27 -33.73
CA LEU A 219 56.47 -15.43 -33.67
C LEU A 219 57.70 -16.25 -33.23
N GLY A 220 57.51 -17.24 -32.35
CA GLY A 220 58.54 -18.19 -31.94
C GLY A 220 59.02 -19.08 -33.10
N ASP A 221 58.10 -19.59 -33.91
CA ASP A 221 58.44 -20.39 -35.09
C ASP A 221 59.10 -19.55 -36.20
N GLY A 222 58.71 -18.28 -36.36
CA GLY A 222 59.32 -17.34 -37.30
C GLY A 222 60.77 -16.98 -36.96
N LEU A 223 61.12 -16.90 -35.67
CA LEU A 223 62.49 -16.65 -35.20
C LEU A 223 63.40 -17.88 -35.36
N SER A 224 62.86 -19.09 -35.26
CA SER A 224 63.59 -20.34 -35.51
C SER A 224 63.93 -20.52 -36.99
N ALA A 225 63.02 -20.16 -37.90
CA ALA A 225 63.21 -20.28 -39.35
C ALA A 225 64.22 -19.27 -39.94
N MET A 226 64.51 -18.16 -39.24
CA MET A 226 65.36 -17.08 -39.74
C MET A 226 66.86 -17.31 -39.47
N ASN A 227 67.22 -18.27 -38.61
CA ASN A 227 68.61 -18.57 -38.22
C ASN A 227 69.29 -19.70 -39.04
N LEU A 228 68.63 -20.28 -40.06
CA LEU A 228 69.18 -21.43 -40.80
C LEU A 228 69.52 -21.17 -42.29
N LYS A 229 69.45 -19.93 -42.80
CA LYS A 229 69.66 -19.64 -44.24
C LYS A 229 70.84 -18.72 -44.62
N THR A 230 71.72 -18.35 -43.68
CA THR A 230 72.88 -17.46 -43.96
C THR A 230 74.23 -18.05 -43.55
N LEU A 231 74.42 -19.37 -43.67
CA LEU A 231 75.72 -20.00 -43.37
C LEU A 231 76.07 -21.22 -44.25
N VAL A 232 75.74 -21.19 -45.54
CA VAL A 232 76.45 -21.97 -46.60
C VAL A 232 76.38 -21.20 -47.92
N GLU A 233 77.36 -20.32 -48.14
CA GLU A 233 78.16 -20.14 -49.37
C GLU A 233 79.33 -19.20 -49.07
#